data_AF-A0A5N6TI05-F1
#
_entry.id   AF-A0A5N6TI05-F1
#
_cell.length_a   1.000
_cell.length_b   1.000
_cell.length_c   1.000
_cell.angle_alpha   90.00
_cell.angle_beta   90.00
_cell.angle_gamma   90.00
#
_symmetry.space_group_name_H-M   'P 1'
#
loop_
_entity.id
_entity.type
_entity.pdbx_description
1 polymer ?
#
loop_
_entity_poly.entity_id
_entity_poly.type
_entity_poly.pdbx_seq_one_letter_code
_entity_poly.pdbx_strand_id
1 'polypeptide(L)'
;EDAEFLNRHKALSPPRIRAIETGGCPHAAVREDISANLLALQSLQKQFSTDLLLIESGGDNLAANYSRELADFIIYVIDVAGGDKVPRKGGPGITGSDLLVVNKCDLAEIVGADLGVMERDAGKMREGGPTVFAEVKNGKGMRDIVGLILSAWKGSGAYELSLERWKNGAVRGSGSVDA
;
A
#
# COMPACT_ATOMS: atom_id res chain seq x y z
N GLU A 1 -10.67 11.08 -8.07
CA GLU A 1 -10.37 11.88 -6.87
C GLU A 1 -8.94 11.67 -6.39
N ASP A 2 -8.53 10.44 -6.07
CA ASP A 2 -7.19 10.15 -5.49
C ASP A 2 -6.02 10.59 -6.39
N ALA A 3 -6.10 10.29 -7.68
CA ALA A 3 -5.09 10.75 -8.65
C ALA A 3 -4.96 12.29 -8.67
N GLU A 4 -6.06 13.02 -8.52
CA GLU A 4 -6.02 14.48 -8.44
C GLU A 4 -5.39 14.94 -7.11
N PHE A 5 -5.72 14.27 -6.00
CA PHE A 5 -5.10 14.54 -4.72
C PHE A 5 -3.58 14.38 -4.79
N LEU A 6 -3.09 13.27 -5.36
CA LEU A 6 -1.66 13.00 -5.51
C LEU A 6 -0.97 14.02 -6.42
N ASN A 7 -1.61 14.41 -7.52
CA ASN A 7 -1.11 15.45 -8.43
C ASN A 7 -0.99 16.81 -7.71
N ARG A 8 -2.03 17.23 -6.96
CA ARG A 8 -2.01 18.49 -6.20
C ARG A 8 -0.89 18.53 -5.15
N HIS A 9 -0.54 17.38 -4.57
CA HIS A 9 0.52 17.26 -3.58
C HIS A 9 1.89 16.93 -4.18
N LYS A 10 2.02 16.92 -5.51
CA LYS A 10 3.27 16.62 -6.23
C LYS A 10 3.92 15.31 -5.77
N ALA A 11 3.11 14.27 -5.55
CA ALA A 11 3.62 12.98 -5.11
C ALA A 11 4.54 12.33 -6.17
N LEU A 12 4.15 12.43 -7.44
CA LEU A 12 4.90 12.04 -8.63
C LEU A 12 4.56 13.00 -9.77
N SER A 13 5.34 12.99 -10.86
CA SER A 13 4.94 13.71 -12.06
C SER A 13 3.61 13.16 -12.62
N PRO A 14 2.69 14.01 -13.12
CA PRO A 14 1.36 13.57 -13.55
C PRO A 14 1.35 12.41 -14.56
N PRO A 15 2.28 12.33 -15.55
CA PRO A 15 2.35 11.20 -16.46
C PRO A 15 2.65 9.85 -15.80
N ARG A 16 3.10 9.82 -14.53
CA ARG A 16 3.35 8.58 -13.77
C ARG A 16 2.16 8.14 -12.91
N ILE A 17 1.09 8.92 -12.86
CA ILE A 17 -0.13 8.60 -12.13
C ILE A 17 -1.21 8.21 -13.15
N ARG A 18 -1.89 7.07 -12.91
CA ARG A 18 -3.00 6.59 -13.73
C ARG A 18 -4.19 6.32 -12.84
N ALA A 19 -5.29 7.01 -13.10
CA ALA A 19 -6.57 6.71 -12.49
C ALA A 19 -7.23 5.56 -13.26
N ILE A 20 -7.78 4.58 -12.53
CA ILE A 20 -8.56 3.48 -13.08
C ILE A 20 -9.95 3.56 -12.49
N GLU A 21 -10.95 3.76 -13.34
CA GLU A 21 -12.35 3.76 -12.91
C GLU A 21 -12.89 2.33 -12.90
N THR A 22 -13.39 1.89 -11.74
CA THR A 22 -13.75 0.48 -11.48
C THR A 22 -15.25 0.19 -11.61
N GLY A 23 -16.05 1.18 -12.03
CA GLY A 23 -17.49 1.02 -12.25
C GLY A 23 -18.32 0.73 -10.98
N GLY A 24 -17.77 1.00 -9.79
CA GLY A 24 -18.50 0.93 -8.51
C GLY A 24 -18.21 -0.29 -7.63
N CYS A 25 -17.43 -1.28 -8.10
CA CYS A 25 -17.04 -2.46 -7.31
C CYS A 25 -15.52 -2.54 -7.16
N PRO A 26 -14.90 -1.77 -6.24
CA PRO A 26 -13.44 -1.69 -6.12
C PRO A 26 -12.79 -3.05 -5.79
N HIS A 27 -13.36 -3.89 -4.92
CA HIS A 27 -12.87 -5.25 -4.68
C HIS A 27 -12.79 -6.11 -5.95
N ALA A 28 -13.79 -6.03 -6.85
CA ALA A 28 -13.79 -6.83 -8.07
C ALA A 28 -12.63 -6.44 -8.98
N ALA A 29 -12.36 -5.13 -9.12
CA ALA A 29 -11.28 -4.62 -9.97
C ALA A 29 -9.86 -4.95 -9.48
N VAL A 30 -9.69 -5.32 -8.20
CA VAL A 30 -8.39 -5.69 -7.63
C VAL A 30 -8.25 -7.19 -7.36
N ARG A 31 -9.33 -7.97 -7.53
CA ARG A 31 -9.36 -9.39 -7.19
C ARG A 31 -9.91 -10.30 -8.28
N GLU A 32 -11.08 -9.97 -8.82
CA GLU A 32 -11.83 -10.86 -9.72
C GLU A 32 -11.53 -10.59 -11.19
N ASP A 33 -11.53 -9.31 -11.58
CA ASP A 33 -11.08 -8.87 -12.89
C ASP A 33 -10.02 -7.78 -12.72
N ILE A 34 -8.76 -8.21 -12.76
CA ILE A 34 -7.59 -7.34 -12.59
C ILE A 34 -7.11 -6.73 -13.91
N SER A 35 -7.80 -6.99 -15.02
CA SER A 35 -7.30 -6.72 -16.38
C SER A 35 -6.98 -5.25 -16.61
N ALA A 36 -7.87 -4.34 -16.18
CA ALA A 36 -7.67 -2.90 -16.33
C ALA A 36 -6.45 -2.39 -15.54
N ASN A 37 -6.29 -2.87 -14.30
CA ASN A 37 -5.14 -2.52 -13.47
C ASN A 37 -3.84 -3.08 -14.08
N LEU A 38 -3.83 -4.34 -14.50
CA LEU A 38 -2.65 -4.98 -15.08
C LEU A 38 -2.20 -4.29 -16.38
N LEU A 39 -3.14 -3.92 -17.25
CA LEU A 39 -2.85 -3.17 -18.48
C LEU A 39 -2.21 -1.81 -18.18
N ALA A 40 -2.69 -1.11 -17.15
CA ALA A 40 -2.15 0.18 -16.74
C ALA A 40 -0.73 0.04 -16.17
N LEU A 41 -0.49 -0.99 -15.35
CA LEU A 41 0.83 -1.30 -14.79
C LEU A 41 1.84 -1.66 -15.88
N GLN A 42 1.46 -2.50 -16.83
CA GLN A 42 2.31 -2.84 -17.98
C GLN A 42 2.65 -1.60 -18.81
N SER A 43 1.67 -0.71 -19.02
CA SER A 43 1.87 0.55 -19.75
C SER A 43 2.83 1.47 -19.01
N LEU A 44 2.69 1.63 -17.70
CA LEU A 44 3.59 2.43 -16.86
C LEU A 44 5.00 1.83 -16.83
N GLN A 45 5.12 0.51 -16.68
CA GLN A 45 6.40 -0.19 -16.69
C GLN A 45 7.12 0.01 -18.03
N LYS A 46 6.41 -0.14 -19.14
CA LYS A 46 6.97 0.07 -20.49
C LYS A 46 7.40 1.52 -20.71
N GLN A 47 6.61 2.48 -20.24
CA GLN A 47 6.88 3.90 -20.44
C GLN A 47 8.03 4.41 -19.58
N PHE A 48 8.16 3.91 -18.34
CA PHE A 48 9.05 4.51 -17.35
C PHE A 48 10.11 3.58 -16.78
N SER A 49 10.13 2.30 -17.17
CA SER A 49 11.07 1.29 -16.66
C SER A 49 11.13 1.31 -15.12
N THR A 50 9.98 1.27 -14.46
CA THR A 50 9.90 1.47 -13.00
C THR A 50 10.63 0.39 -12.22
N ASP A 51 11.08 0.76 -11.01
CA ASP A 51 11.64 -0.16 -10.01
C ASP A 51 10.54 -0.75 -9.12
N LEU A 52 9.51 0.06 -8.83
CA LEU A 52 8.34 -0.29 -8.06
C LEU A 52 7.11 0.39 -8.67
N LEU A 53 5.97 -0.31 -8.64
CA LEU A 53 4.65 0.22 -8.98
C LEU A 53 3.77 0.11 -7.74
N LEU A 54 3.05 1.19 -7.42
CA LEU A 54 2.11 1.24 -6.31
C LEU A 54 0.69 1.26 -6.86
N ILE A 55 -0.18 0.46 -6.24
CA ILE A 55 -1.60 0.39 -6.58
C ILE A 55 -2.37 0.76 -5.31
N GLU A 56 -3.23 1.75 -5.42
CA GLU A 56 -4.18 2.13 -4.38
C GLU A 56 -5.57 1.65 -4.79
N SER A 57 -6.29 0.99 -3.89
CA SER A 57 -7.68 0.62 -4.12
C SER A 57 -8.58 1.80 -3.76
N GLY A 58 -9.76 1.89 -4.37
CA GLY A 58 -10.72 2.98 -4.10
C GLY A 58 -11.38 2.93 -2.70
N GLY A 59 -10.79 2.22 -1.73
CA GLY A 59 -11.37 1.94 -0.43
C GLY A 59 -12.45 0.85 -0.48
N ASP A 60 -12.45 -0.03 0.52
CA ASP A 60 -13.48 -1.06 0.68
C ASP A 60 -13.52 -1.53 2.14
N ASN A 61 -14.36 -2.52 2.44
CA ASN A 61 -14.51 -3.12 3.76
C ASN A 61 -13.42 -4.18 4.06
N LEU A 62 -13.49 -4.77 5.26
CA LEU A 62 -12.52 -5.75 5.77
C LEU A 62 -12.41 -7.05 4.94
N ALA A 63 -13.37 -7.32 4.06
CA ALA A 63 -13.38 -8.47 3.16
C ALA A 63 -12.56 -8.27 1.88
N ALA A 64 -12.13 -7.04 1.59
CA ALA A 64 -11.35 -6.76 0.39
C ALA A 64 -9.87 -7.10 0.58
N ASN A 65 -9.30 -7.75 -0.43
CA ASN A 65 -7.87 -8.01 -0.54
C ASN A 65 -7.50 -8.09 -2.03
N TYR A 66 -6.24 -7.78 -2.35
CA TYR A 66 -5.73 -7.88 -3.71
C TYR A 66 -5.60 -9.35 -4.14
N SER A 67 -5.81 -9.63 -5.43
CA SER A 67 -5.33 -10.87 -6.03
C SER A 67 -3.80 -10.90 -5.98
N ARG A 68 -3.24 -12.08 -5.67
CA ARG A 68 -1.79 -12.32 -5.75
C ARG A 68 -1.27 -12.31 -7.19
N GLU A 69 -2.15 -12.37 -8.19
CA GLU A 69 -1.79 -12.16 -9.59
C GLU A 69 -1.60 -10.68 -9.94
N LEU A 70 -2.10 -9.76 -9.09
CA LEU A 70 -1.97 -8.32 -9.28
C LEU A 70 -0.90 -7.68 -8.39
N ALA A 71 -0.77 -8.13 -7.14
CA ALA A 71 0.11 -7.53 -6.15
C ALA A 71 1.09 -8.54 -5.54
N ASP A 72 2.40 -8.26 -5.72
CA ASP A 72 3.48 -9.04 -5.12
C ASP A 72 3.58 -8.82 -3.60
N PHE A 73 3.27 -7.60 -3.13
CA PHE A 73 3.31 -7.21 -1.73
C PHE A 73 2.08 -6.35 -1.39
N ILE A 74 1.34 -6.74 -0.37
CA ILE A 74 0.05 -6.13 0.01
C ILE A 74 0.20 -5.43 1.35
N ILE A 75 -0.11 -4.12 1.34
CA ILE A 75 -0.22 -3.30 2.54
C ILE A 75 -1.70 -3.09 2.82
N TYR A 76 -2.18 -3.53 3.97
CA TYR A 76 -3.54 -3.26 4.42
C TYR A 76 -3.52 -2.16 5.47
N VAL A 77 -4.28 -1.09 5.26
CA VAL A 77 -4.28 0.08 6.14
C VAL A 77 -5.63 0.20 6.81
N ILE A 78 -5.64 0.16 8.14
CA ILE A 78 -6.79 0.52 8.98
C ILE A 78 -6.45 1.76 9.79
N ASP A 79 -7.45 2.40 10.38
CA ASP A 79 -7.23 3.50 11.31
C ASP A 79 -7.91 3.31 12.66
N VAL A 80 -7.33 3.96 13.68
CA VAL A 80 -7.79 3.86 15.07
C VAL A 80 -9.19 4.43 15.26
N ALA A 81 -9.62 5.40 14.45
CA ALA A 81 -10.97 5.96 14.51
C ALA A 81 -12.04 4.96 14.04
N GLY A 82 -11.66 3.90 13.31
CA GLY A 82 -12.51 2.75 13.02
C GLY A 82 -12.85 1.88 14.24
N GLY A 83 -12.15 2.07 15.37
CA GLY A 83 -12.37 1.41 16.65
C GLY A 83 -11.35 0.32 16.99
N ASP A 84 -11.07 0.15 18.28
CA ASP A 84 -10.08 -0.80 18.82
C ASP A 84 -10.36 -2.28 18.53
N LYS A 85 -11.62 -2.62 18.25
CA LYS A 85 -12.08 -3.97 17.87
C LYS A 85 -11.92 -4.27 16.38
N VAL A 86 -11.44 -3.35 15.55
CA VAL A 86 -11.26 -3.62 14.11
C VAL A 86 -10.32 -4.80 13.87
N PRO A 87 -9.13 -4.90 14.49
CA PRO A 87 -8.22 -6.03 14.26
C PRO A 87 -8.86 -7.41 14.49
N ARG A 88 -9.64 -7.58 15.57
CA ARG A 88 -10.27 -8.88 15.88
C ARG A 88 -11.40 -9.29 14.94
N LYS A 89 -11.95 -8.36 14.15
CA LYS A 89 -12.93 -8.71 13.11
C LYS A 89 -12.26 -9.55 12.02
N GLY A 90 -10.93 -9.49 11.90
CA GLY A 90 -10.17 -10.24 10.92
C GLY A 90 -10.54 -9.83 9.51
N GLY A 91 -10.70 -10.82 8.64
CA GLY A 91 -10.88 -10.61 7.21
C GLY A 91 -9.56 -10.71 6.45
N PRO A 92 -9.61 -11.03 5.15
CA PRO A 92 -8.44 -11.35 4.34
C PRO A 92 -7.42 -10.22 4.28
N GLY A 93 -7.84 -8.95 4.40
CA GLY A 93 -6.92 -7.82 4.50
C GLY A 93 -6.11 -7.83 5.80
N ILE A 94 -6.75 -8.09 6.94
CA ILE A 94 -6.05 -8.16 8.23
C ILE A 94 -5.21 -9.42 8.33
N THR A 95 -5.72 -10.58 7.94
CA THR A 95 -5.01 -11.87 8.15
C THR A 95 -3.99 -12.18 7.05
N GLY A 96 -4.26 -11.77 5.80
CA GLY A 96 -3.53 -12.23 4.62
C GLY A 96 -2.65 -11.19 3.92
N SER A 97 -2.62 -9.95 4.42
CA SER A 97 -1.69 -8.92 3.92
C SER A 97 -0.28 -9.11 4.48
N ASP A 98 0.72 -8.75 3.68
CA ASP A 98 2.12 -8.87 4.07
C ASP A 98 2.51 -7.84 5.14
N LEU A 99 1.82 -6.68 5.15
CA LEU A 99 1.95 -5.65 6.17
C LEU A 99 0.57 -5.09 6.54
N LEU A 100 0.23 -5.12 7.83
CA LEU A 100 -0.88 -4.35 8.40
C LEU A 100 -0.35 -3.02 8.95
N VAL A 101 -0.97 -1.91 8.56
CA VAL A 101 -0.73 -0.59 9.14
C VAL A 101 -1.94 -0.15 9.94
N VAL A 102 -1.74 0.16 11.22
CA VAL A 102 -2.73 0.78 12.10
C VAL A 102 -2.39 2.27 12.19
N ASN A 103 -3.06 3.10 11.40
CA ASN A 103 -2.75 4.53 11.28
C ASN A 103 -3.61 5.41 12.21
N LYS A 104 -3.22 6.68 12.34
CA LYS A 104 -3.90 7.71 13.14
C LYS A 104 -3.90 7.39 14.65
N CYS A 105 -2.80 6.84 15.15
CA CYS A 105 -2.67 6.47 16.57
C CYS A 105 -2.81 7.67 17.52
N ASP A 106 -2.55 8.88 17.03
CA ASP A 106 -2.76 10.14 17.73
C ASP A 106 -4.23 10.39 18.12
N LEU A 107 -5.19 9.72 17.45
CA LEU A 107 -6.61 9.86 17.75
C LEU A 107 -7.12 8.94 18.86
N ALA A 108 -6.30 8.00 19.35
CA ALA A 108 -6.71 6.93 20.25
C ALA A 108 -7.48 7.42 21.49
N GLU A 109 -6.94 8.43 22.18
CA GLU A 109 -7.56 9.00 23.38
C GLU A 109 -8.92 9.63 23.08
N ILE A 110 -9.02 10.40 21.99
CA ILE A 110 -10.24 11.15 21.63
C ILE A 110 -11.36 10.21 21.20
N VAL A 111 -11.04 9.07 20.59
CA VAL A 111 -12.03 8.07 20.16
C VAL A 111 -12.23 6.94 21.19
N GLY A 112 -11.52 6.98 22.32
CA GLY A 112 -11.61 5.97 23.37
C GLY A 112 -11.10 4.58 22.94
N ALA A 113 -10.12 4.52 22.03
CA ALA A 113 -9.54 3.27 21.55
C ALA A 113 -8.28 2.90 22.34
N ASP A 114 -8.15 1.62 22.68
CA ASP A 114 -6.96 1.07 23.34
C ASP A 114 -6.01 0.45 22.31
N LEU A 115 -4.83 1.08 22.14
CA LEU A 115 -3.81 0.61 21.20
C LEU A 115 -3.22 -0.76 21.59
N GLY A 116 -3.14 -1.08 22.88
CA GLY A 116 -2.68 -2.39 23.36
C GLY A 116 -3.68 -3.51 23.04
N VAL A 117 -4.98 -3.21 23.07
CA VAL A 117 -6.02 -4.13 22.57
C VAL A 117 -5.85 -4.37 21.07
N MET A 118 -5.65 -3.31 20.29
CA MET A 118 -5.43 -3.41 18.85
C MET A 118 -4.18 -4.24 18.52
N GLU A 119 -3.08 -4.00 19.22
CA GLU A 119 -1.80 -4.69 19.02
C GLU A 119 -1.94 -6.19 19.31
N ARG A 120 -2.49 -6.54 20.47
CA ARG A 120 -2.74 -7.93 20.86
C ARG A 120 -3.62 -8.65 19.86
N ASP A 121 -4.72 -8.01 19.44
CA ASP A 121 -5.70 -8.64 18.56
C ASP A 121 -5.16 -8.76 17.12
N ALA A 122 -4.40 -7.76 16.63
CA ALA A 122 -3.69 -7.83 15.34
C ALA A 122 -2.66 -8.96 15.34
N GLY A 123 -1.81 -9.04 16.37
CA GLY A 123 -0.81 -10.09 16.52
C GLY A 123 -1.42 -11.49 16.52
N LYS A 124 -2.58 -11.66 17.18
CA LYS A 124 -3.33 -12.92 17.16
C LYS A 124 -3.89 -13.25 15.77
N MET A 125 -4.55 -12.31 15.11
CA MET A 125 -5.18 -12.55 13.80
C MET A 125 -4.17 -12.76 12.67
N ARG A 126 -2.96 -12.22 12.83
CA ARG A 126 -1.87 -12.29 11.85
C ARG A 126 -0.85 -13.38 12.15
N GLU A 127 -1.05 -14.17 13.20
CA GLU A 127 -0.08 -15.19 13.64
C GLU A 127 1.35 -14.62 13.83
N GLY A 128 1.43 -13.38 14.34
CA GLY A 128 2.70 -12.65 14.50
C GLY A 128 3.21 -11.94 13.24
N GLY A 129 2.43 -11.88 12.17
CA GLY A 129 2.80 -11.16 10.93
C GLY A 129 3.02 -9.66 11.13
N PRO A 130 3.84 -9.00 10.29
CA PRO A 130 4.26 -7.61 10.48
C PRO A 130 3.08 -6.65 10.63
N THR A 131 3.10 -5.86 11.71
CA THR A 131 2.11 -4.81 12.00
C THR A 131 2.84 -3.55 12.43
N VAL A 132 2.50 -2.40 11.84
CA VAL A 132 3.08 -1.11 12.21
C VAL A 132 1.99 -0.18 12.69
N PHE A 133 2.15 0.33 13.92
CA PHE A 133 1.34 1.43 14.46
C PHE A 133 1.95 2.76 14.03
N ALA A 134 1.13 3.60 13.40
CA ALA A 134 1.62 4.79 12.71
C ALA A 134 0.77 6.05 13.01
N GLU A 135 1.42 7.19 12.85
CA GLU A 135 0.81 8.51 12.74
C GLU A 135 1.40 9.16 11.50
N VAL A 136 0.89 8.78 10.32
CA VAL A 136 1.48 9.19 9.02
C VAL A 136 1.65 10.71 8.93
N LYS A 137 0.65 11.46 9.42
CA LYS A 137 0.69 12.94 9.44
C LYS A 137 1.84 13.50 10.27
N ASN A 138 2.29 12.78 11.30
CA ASN A 138 3.38 13.16 12.20
C ASN A 138 4.68 12.40 11.88
N GLY A 139 4.71 11.60 10.81
CA GLY A 139 5.86 10.82 10.38
C GLY A 139 6.19 9.59 11.25
N LYS A 140 5.40 9.27 12.28
CA LYS A 140 5.69 8.10 13.15
C LYS A 140 5.34 6.80 12.42
N GLY A 141 6.23 5.81 12.51
CA GLY A 141 6.09 4.50 11.84
C GLY A 141 6.44 4.51 10.35
N MET A 142 6.63 5.67 9.72
CA MET A 142 6.90 5.76 8.28
C MET A 142 8.21 5.09 7.87
N ARG A 143 9.25 5.20 8.70
CA ARG A 143 10.54 4.54 8.43
C ARG A 143 10.40 3.02 8.38
N ASP A 144 9.60 2.46 9.26
CA ASP A 144 9.39 1.01 9.35
C ASP A 144 8.56 0.50 8.17
N ILE A 145 7.48 1.23 7.82
CA ILE A 145 6.66 0.94 6.63
C ILE A 145 7.52 0.93 5.37
N VAL A 146 8.28 2.01 5.13
CA VAL A 146 9.17 2.10 3.94
C VAL A 146 10.25 1.02 4.00
N GLY A 147 10.81 0.74 5.18
CA GLY A 147 11.80 -0.31 5.37
C GLY A 147 11.29 -1.69 4.96
N LEU A 148 10.06 -2.04 5.35
CA LEU A 148 9.43 -3.31 4.99
C LEU A 148 9.17 -3.43 3.48
N ILE A 149 8.68 -2.35 2.84
CA ILE A 149 8.48 -2.32 1.38
C ILE A 149 9.82 -2.54 0.65
N LEU A 150 10.85 -1.79 1.04
CA LEU A 150 12.18 -1.90 0.43
C LEU A 150 12.83 -3.25 0.72
N SER A 151 12.57 -3.85 1.87
CA SER A 151 13.05 -5.19 2.20
C SER A 151 12.38 -6.25 1.33
N ALA A 152 11.06 -6.15 1.12
CA ALA A 152 10.32 -7.05 0.23
C ALA A 152 10.83 -6.94 -1.21
N TRP A 153 11.05 -5.71 -1.71
CA TRP A 153 11.63 -5.46 -3.03
C TRP A 153 13.03 -6.07 -3.18
N LYS A 154 13.89 -5.92 -2.17
CA LYS A 154 15.23 -6.55 -2.17
C LYS A 154 15.17 -8.07 -2.14
N GLY A 155 14.13 -8.64 -1.53
CA GLY A 155 13.92 -10.08 -1.46
C GLY A 155 13.26 -10.69 -2.70
N SER A 156 12.74 -9.89 -3.64
CA SER A 156 11.93 -10.39 -4.76
C SER A 156 12.73 -10.79 -6.01
N GLY A 157 14.03 -10.50 -6.06
CA GLY A 157 14.86 -10.66 -7.27
C GLY A 157 14.75 -9.49 -8.27
N ALA A 158 13.72 -8.63 -8.13
CA ALA A 158 13.56 -7.44 -8.97
C ALA A 158 14.59 -6.34 -8.65
N TYR A 159 15.15 -6.37 -7.44
CA TYR A 159 16.19 -5.43 -7.03
C TYR A 159 17.49 -5.64 -7.81
N GLU A 160 17.89 -6.88 -8.08
CA GLU A 160 19.06 -7.21 -8.87
C GLU A 160 18.94 -6.69 -10.31
N LEU A 161 17.76 -6.84 -10.91
CA LEU A 161 17.46 -6.27 -12.23
C LEU A 161 17.56 -4.74 -12.21
N SER A 162 17.09 -4.10 -11.14
CA SER A 162 17.20 -2.65 -10.96
C SER A 162 18.67 -2.22 -10.82
N LEU A 163 19.47 -2.95 -10.04
CA LEU A 163 20.91 -2.71 -9.92
C LEU A 163 21.62 -2.81 -11.28
N GLU A 164 21.31 -3.81 -12.08
CA GLU A 164 21.88 -3.99 -13.41
C GLU A 164 21.48 -2.83 -14.35
N ARG A 165 20.19 -2.47 -14.41
CA ARG A 165 19.73 -1.32 -15.19
C ARG A 165 20.46 -0.04 -14.82
N TRP A 166 20.62 0.22 -13.52
CA TRP A 166 21.31 1.42 -13.04
C TRP A 166 22.82 1.40 -13.35
N LYS A 167 23.47 0.23 -13.28
CA LYS A 167 24.87 0.07 -13.72
C LYS A 167 25.03 0.39 -15.20
N ASN A 168 24.00 0.10 -16.00
CA ASN A 168 23.95 0.38 -17.44
C ASN A 168 23.42 1.79 -17.76
N GLY A 169 23.41 2.70 -16.78
CA GLY A 169 23.10 4.12 -17.00
C GLY A 169 21.62 4.49 -16.89
N ALA A 170 20.74 3.58 -16.48
CA ALA A 170 19.34 3.93 -16.20
C ALA A 170 19.26 4.90 -15.00
N VAL A 171 18.37 5.90 -15.11
CA VAL A 171 18.14 6.88 -14.05
C VAL A 171 17.48 6.21 -12.85
N ARG A 172 17.96 6.53 -11.64
CA ARG A 172 17.36 6.08 -10.38
C ARG A 172 16.21 6.99 -9.96
N GLY A 173 15.13 6.40 -9.46
CA GLY A 173 13.99 7.12 -8.89
C GLY A 173 12.97 7.58 -9.92
N SER A 174 11.94 8.27 -9.44
CA SER A 174 10.80 8.72 -10.24
C SER A 174 11.06 9.99 -11.05
N GLY A 175 12.23 10.62 -10.91
CA GLY A 175 12.56 11.89 -11.55
C GLY A 175 11.91 13.09 -10.86
N SER A 176 11.87 14.23 -11.55
CA SER A 176 11.23 15.46 -11.05
C SER A 176 9.72 15.26 -10.85
N VAL A 177 9.19 15.85 -9.79
CA VAL A 177 7.74 15.96 -9.56
C VAL A 177 7.15 17.22 -10.19
N ASP A 178 8.00 18.19 -10.53
CA ASP A 178 7.63 19.33 -11.35
C ASP A 178 7.67 18.89 -12.81
N ALA A 179 6.50 18.88 -13.45
CA ALA A 179 6.33 18.63 -14.88
C ALA A 179 6.32 19.95 -15.66
#